data_AF-A0A5E7KG88-F1
#
_entry.id   AF-A0A5E7KG88-F1
#
_cell.length_a   1.000
_cell.length_b   1.000
_cell.length_c   1.000
_cell.angle_alpha   90.00
_cell.angle_beta   90.00
_cell.angle_gamma   90.00
#
_symmetry.space_group_name_H-M   'P 1'
#
loop_
_entity.id
_entity.type
_entity.pdbx_description
1 polymer ?
#
loop_
_entity_poly.entity_id
_entity_poly.type
_entity_poly.pdbx_seq_one_letter_code
_entity_poly.pdbx_strand_id
1 'polypeptide(L)'
;MSVRWFALLFLFITLGAQAGAPRTFSEAKKVAWKLYAPQSTEFYCGCKYTGNKVNLAACGYVPRKNAKRASRIEWEHIVPAWQIGHQRQCWQEGGRKNCTRYDPVYQKAEADLHNLVPSIGEVYLGAPQILGFVDTFPERP
;
A
#
# COMPACT_ATOMS: atom_id res chain seq x y z
N MET A 1 -43.23 4.65 -29.98
CA MET A 1 -42.74 5.59 -28.92
C MET A 1 -41.87 4.92 -27.86
N SER A 2 -41.93 3.58 -27.72
CA SER A 2 -41.27 2.82 -26.64
C SER A 2 -39.73 2.70 -26.78
N VAL A 3 -39.19 2.66 -28.00
CA VAL A 3 -37.73 2.51 -28.25
C VAL A 3 -36.92 3.71 -27.76
N ARG A 4 -37.48 4.93 -27.86
CA ARG A 4 -36.84 6.15 -27.34
C ARG A 4 -36.74 6.15 -25.80
N TRP A 5 -37.72 5.57 -25.13
CA TRP A 5 -37.72 5.42 -23.67
C TRP A 5 -36.70 4.37 -23.21
N PHE A 6 -36.59 3.25 -23.92
CA PHE A 6 -35.54 2.26 -23.65
C PHE A 6 -34.13 2.80 -23.91
N ALA A 7 -33.94 3.60 -24.95
CA ALA A 7 -32.65 4.25 -25.24
C ALA A 7 -32.23 5.28 -24.17
N LEU A 8 -33.18 6.06 -23.66
CA LEU A 8 -32.93 6.99 -22.56
C LEU A 8 -32.59 6.26 -21.25
N LEU A 9 -33.28 5.15 -20.96
CA LEU A 9 -33.00 4.32 -19.78
C LEU A 9 -31.61 3.67 -19.84
N PHE A 10 -31.16 3.24 -21.01
CA PHE A 10 -29.81 2.71 -21.22
C PHE A 10 -28.72 3.77 -21.02
N LEU A 11 -28.98 5.03 -21.42
CA LEU A 11 -28.04 6.15 -21.25
C LEU A 11 -27.82 6.52 -19.77
N PHE A 12 -28.84 6.36 -18.91
CA PHE A 12 -28.71 6.60 -17.46
C PHE A 12 -27.93 5.50 -16.73
N ILE A 13 -27.97 4.25 -17.22
CA ILE A 13 -27.26 3.12 -16.58
C ILE A 13 -25.73 3.22 -16.79
N THR A 14 -25.27 3.87 -17.86
CA THR A 14 -23.82 4.02 -18.13
C THR A 14 -23.12 5.08 -17.27
N LEU A 15 -23.84 5.89 -16.47
CA LEU A 15 -23.22 6.92 -15.60
C LEU A 15 -22.69 6.37 -14.26
N GLY A 16 -22.89 5.09 -13.95
CA GLY A 16 -22.68 4.55 -12.61
C GLY A 16 -21.44 3.69 -12.42
N ALA A 17 -20.23 4.29 -12.41
CA ALA A 17 -19.07 3.71 -11.70
C ALA A 17 -17.90 4.72 -11.62
N GLN A 18 -17.96 5.69 -10.70
CA GLN A 18 -16.79 6.48 -10.33
C GLN A 18 -15.99 5.71 -9.28
N ALA A 19 -14.94 5.00 -9.71
CA ALA A 19 -13.96 4.42 -8.80
C ALA A 19 -13.03 5.55 -8.30
N GLY A 20 -13.31 6.08 -7.11
CA GLY A 20 -12.44 7.07 -6.47
C GLY A 20 -11.12 6.47 -6.01
N ALA A 21 -10.07 7.29 -5.96
CA ALA A 21 -8.82 6.91 -5.32
C ALA A 21 -9.04 6.58 -3.82
N PRO A 22 -8.28 5.63 -3.26
CA PRO A 22 -8.37 5.30 -1.84
C PRO A 22 -8.07 6.53 -0.98
N ARG A 23 -8.84 6.73 0.09
CA ARG A 23 -8.71 7.89 0.97
C ARG A 23 -7.85 7.60 2.19
N THR A 24 -7.73 6.32 2.55
CA THR A 24 -6.96 5.89 3.71
C THR A 24 -5.98 4.79 3.34
N PHE A 25 -4.91 4.65 4.12
CA PHE A 25 -3.94 3.57 3.93
C PHE A 25 -4.58 2.16 3.97
N SER A 26 -5.60 1.95 4.81
CA SER A 26 -6.31 0.66 4.89
C SER A 26 -7.08 0.36 3.61
N GLU A 27 -7.74 1.36 3.02
CA GLU A 27 -8.39 1.23 1.72
C GLU A 27 -7.37 0.98 0.61
N ALA A 28 -6.25 1.71 0.63
CA ALA A 28 -5.19 1.55 -0.34
C ALA A 28 -4.62 0.11 -0.32
N LYS A 29 -4.35 -0.46 0.87
CA LYS A 29 -3.93 -1.85 1.01
C LYS A 29 -4.91 -2.85 0.39
N LYS A 30 -6.22 -2.65 0.60
CA LYS A 30 -7.27 -3.52 0.02
C LYS A 30 -7.26 -3.48 -1.51
N VAL A 31 -7.06 -2.30 -2.09
CA VAL A 31 -6.97 -2.14 -3.55
C VAL A 31 -5.65 -2.72 -4.07
N ALA A 32 -4.55 -2.45 -3.38
CA ALA A 32 -3.23 -2.90 -3.77
C ALA A 32 -3.13 -4.44 -3.81
N TRP A 33 -3.75 -5.15 -2.87
CA TRP A 33 -3.85 -6.62 -2.93
C TRP A 33 -4.50 -7.14 -4.23
N LYS A 34 -5.53 -6.44 -4.72
CA LYS A 34 -6.18 -6.80 -5.99
C LYS A 34 -5.30 -6.44 -7.20
N LEU A 35 -4.66 -5.27 -7.15
CA LEU A 35 -3.80 -4.77 -8.22
C LEU A 35 -2.59 -5.68 -8.46
N TYR A 36 -1.97 -6.15 -7.39
CA TYR A 36 -0.78 -7.00 -7.48
C TYR A 36 -1.07 -8.51 -7.55
N ALA A 37 -2.33 -8.94 -7.40
CA ALA A 37 -2.69 -10.36 -7.48
C ALA A 37 -2.23 -11.07 -8.77
N PRO A 38 -2.31 -10.47 -9.98
CA PRO A 38 -1.88 -11.16 -11.21
C PRO A 38 -0.38 -11.46 -11.25
N GLN A 39 0.46 -10.52 -10.76
CA GLN A 39 1.91 -10.68 -10.76
C GLN A 39 2.43 -11.43 -9.53
N SER A 40 1.82 -11.18 -8.36
CA SER A 40 2.15 -11.76 -7.05
C SER A 40 3.65 -11.92 -6.81
N THR A 41 4.39 -10.87 -7.14
CA THR A 41 5.85 -10.78 -7.04
C THR A 41 6.19 -9.58 -6.19
N GLU A 42 7.03 -9.75 -5.18
CA GLU A 42 7.49 -8.62 -4.38
C GLU A 42 8.56 -7.78 -5.10
N PHE A 43 8.68 -6.53 -4.70
CA PHE A 43 9.34 -5.47 -5.46
C PHE A 43 10.87 -5.53 -5.48
N TYR A 44 11.51 -5.99 -4.40
CA TYR A 44 12.96 -5.86 -4.24
C TYR A 44 13.72 -7.11 -4.68
N CYS A 45 13.35 -8.29 -4.17
CA CYS A 45 14.07 -9.54 -4.42
C CYS A 45 13.40 -10.42 -5.50
N GLY A 46 12.27 -10.00 -6.06
CA GLY A 46 11.53 -10.74 -7.08
C GLY A 46 10.86 -12.04 -6.58
N CYS A 47 10.68 -12.20 -5.26
CA CYS A 47 10.07 -13.42 -4.71
C CYS A 47 8.57 -13.51 -5.02
N LYS A 48 8.11 -14.70 -5.42
CA LYS A 48 6.66 -14.97 -5.54
C LYS A 48 6.03 -15.13 -4.17
N TYR A 49 4.80 -14.63 -4.05
CA TYR A 49 3.99 -14.78 -2.84
C TYR A 49 2.58 -15.27 -3.16
N THR A 50 1.94 -15.94 -2.21
CA THR A 50 0.55 -16.40 -2.32
C THR A 50 -0.25 -15.87 -1.14
N GLY A 51 -1.23 -15.01 -1.43
CA GLY A 51 -1.87 -14.21 -0.39
C GLY A 51 -0.81 -13.41 0.38
N ASN A 52 -0.69 -13.62 1.68
CA ASN A 52 0.30 -12.93 2.50
C ASN A 52 1.59 -13.73 2.78
N LYS A 53 1.83 -14.84 2.09
CA LYS A 53 3.00 -15.71 2.37
C LYS A 53 4.02 -15.66 1.24
N VAL A 54 5.29 -15.45 1.57
CA VAL A 54 6.41 -15.44 0.63
C VAL A 54 7.08 -16.81 0.62
N ASN A 55 7.36 -17.36 -0.56
CA ASN A 55 8.18 -18.56 -0.68
C ASN A 55 9.67 -18.18 -0.77
N LEU A 56 10.31 -18.02 0.40
CA LEU A 56 11.70 -17.58 0.51
C LEU A 56 12.69 -18.56 -0.14
N ALA A 57 12.41 -19.87 -0.05
CA ALA A 57 13.26 -20.90 -0.62
C ALA A 57 13.28 -20.86 -2.15
N ALA A 58 12.14 -20.55 -2.79
CA ALA A 58 12.04 -20.49 -4.24
C ALA A 58 12.85 -19.35 -4.87
N CYS A 59 13.04 -18.24 -4.15
CA CYS A 59 13.85 -17.10 -4.61
C CYS A 59 15.24 -17.03 -3.96
N GLY A 60 15.60 -17.99 -3.11
CA GLY A 60 16.90 -18.02 -2.43
C GLY A 60 17.09 -16.93 -1.36
N TYR A 61 16.01 -16.32 -0.88
CA TYR A 61 16.10 -15.31 0.17
C TYR A 61 16.43 -15.96 1.52
N VAL A 62 17.49 -15.48 2.18
CA VAL A 62 17.94 -15.96 3.49
C VAL A 62 17.63 -14.92 4.57
N PRO A 63 16.72 -15.21 5.52
CA PRO A 63 16.42 -14.28 6.59
C PRO A 63 17.62 -13.95 7.47
N ARG A 64 17.77 -12.67 7.84
CA ARG A 64 18.92 -12.18 8.61
C ARG A 64 18.69 -12.19 10.13
N LYS A 65 17.53 -11.73 10.58
CA LYS A 65 17.18 -11.51 12.00
C LYS A 65 15.78 -12.01 12.36
N ASN A 66 14.80 -11.92 11.46
CA ASN A 66 13.40 -12.22 11.76
C ASN A 66 12.73 -13.02 10.63
N ALA A 67 12.92 -14.33 10.67
CA ALA A 67 12.35 -15.25 9.68
C ALA A 67 10.81 -15.20 9.61
N LYS A 68 10.13 -14.94 10.75
CA LYS A 68 8.65 -14.82 10.80
C LYS A 68 8.15 -13.57 10.06
N ARG A 69 8.95 -12.51 10.01
CA ARG A 69 8.64 -11.30 9.26
C ARG A 69 9.08 -11.41 7.79
N ALA A 70 10.16 -12.13 7.53
CA ALA A 70 10.57 -12.45 6.17
C ALA A 70 9.54 -13.32 5.42
N SER A 71 8.79 -14.18 6.12
CA SER A 71 7.83 -15.08 5.47
C SER A 71 6.50 -14.44 5.04
N ARG A 72 6.34 -13.12 5.20
CA ARG A 72 5.12 -12.39 4.84
C ARG A 72 5.40 -11.13 4.03
N ILE A 73 4.39 -10.69 3.29
CA ILE A 73 4.41 -9.42 2.58
C ILE A 73 3.98 -8.30 3.52
N GLU A 74 4.68 -7.19 3.43
CA GLU A 74 4.27 -5.93 4.04
C GLU A 74 4.18 -4.86 2.94
N TRP A 75 3.32 -3.87 3.15
CA TRP A 75 3.11 -2.82 2.14
C TRP A 75 4.10 -1.70 2.38
N GLU A 76 5.03 -1.57 1.45
CA GLU A 76 6.11 -0.60 1.49
C GLU A 76 5.68 0.72 0.87
N HIS A 77 6.06 1.81 1.54
CA HIS A 77 6.03 3.15 0.98
C HIS A 77 7.37 3.43 0.28
N ILE A 78 7.42 3.50 -1.07
CA ILE A 78 8.67 3.81 -1.81
C ILE A 78 9.24 5.15 -1.35
N VAL A 79 8.38 6.16 -1.28
CA VAL A 79 8.58 7.43 -0.61
C VAL A 79 7.99 7.30 0.79
N PRO A 80 8.82 7.23 1.83
CA PRO A 80 8.36 6.96 3.18
C PRO A 80 7.40 8.00 3.71
N ALA A 81 6.49 7.52 4.54
CA ALA A 81 5.49 8.29 5.26
C ALA A 81 6.12 9.41 6.10
N TRP A 82 7.29 9.16 6.72
CA TRP A 82 8.06 10.21 7.40
C TRP A 82 8.46 11.34 6.45
N GLN A 83 8.95 11.04 5.25
CA GLN A 83 9.34 12.07 4.29
C GLN A 83 8.13 12.89 3.81
N ILE A 84 6.97 12.25 3.69
CA ILE A 84 5.70 12.90 3.32
C ILE A 84 5.18 13.83 4.43
N GLY A 85 5.43 13.48 5.71
CA GLY A 85 4.69 14.05 6.83
C GLY A 85 5.48 14.78 7.90
N HIS A 86 6.78 14.54 8.06
CA HIS A 86 7.53 15.00 9.25
C HIS A 86 7.53 16.52 9.44
N GLN A 87 7.42 17.32 8.37
CA GLN A 87 7.37 18.78 8.47
C GLN A 87 5.98 19.33 8.76
N ARG A 88 4.94 18.48 8.79
CA ARG A 88 3.56 18.89 9.03
C ARG A 88 3.28 19.07 10.51
N GLN A 89 2.41 20.02 10.85
CA GLN A 89 1.98 20.26 12.23
C GLN A 89 1.39 19.01 12.89
N CYS A 90 0.56 18.25 12.15
CA CYS A 90 0.01 16.99 12.67
C CYS A 90 1.10 16.02 13.15
N TRP A 91 2.27 16.01 12.50
CA TRP A 91 3.35 15.11 12.84
C TRP A 91 4.10 15.59 14.08
N GLN A 92 4.27 16.89 14.22
CA GLN A 92 4.87 17.50 15.41
C GLN A 92 3.97 17.30 16.65
N GLU A 93 2.65 17.33 16.47
CA GLU A 93 1.67 17.20 17.56
C GLU A 93 1.38 15.76 17.99
N GLY A 94 1.68 14.76 17.15
CA GLY A 94 1.38 13.36 17.49
C GLY A 94 1.86 12.31 16.49
N GLY A 95 2.85 12.65 15.66
CA GLY A 95 3.48 11.78 14.69
C GLY A 95 2.53 11.29 13.58
N ARG A 96 2.95 10.21 12.91
CA ARG A 96 2.18 9.55 11.85
C ARG A 96 0.74 9.25 12.23
N LYS A 97 0.50 8.74 13.45
CA LYS A 97 -0.85 8.36 13.90
C LYS A 97 -1.81 9.54 13.90
N ASN A 98 -1.33 10.72 14.28
CA ASN A 98 -2.11 11.95 14.28
C ASN A 98 -2.39 12.42 12.85
N CYS A 99 -1.37 12.42 11.98
CA CYS A 99 -1.54 12.77 10.56
C CYS A 99 -2.50 11.82 9.82
N THR A 100 -2.37 10.51 9.99
CA THR A 100 -3.29 9.52 9.40
C THR A 100 -4.73 9.72 9.89
N ARG A 101 -4.96 10.39 11.02
CA ARG A 101 -6.31 10.60 11.56
C ARG A 101 -6.91 11.95 11.18
N TYR A 102 -6.11 13.01 11.14
CA TYR A 102 -6.62 14.39 11.09
C TYR A 102 -6.10 15.25 9.93
N ASP A 103 -5.11 14.80 9.16
CA ASP A 103 -4.62 15.55 7.99
C ASP A 103 -5.06 14.85 6.68
N PRO A 104 -6.09 15.36 5.98
CA PRO A 104 -6.58 14.77 4.73
C PRO A 104 -5.54 14.77 3.60
N VAL A 105 -4.62 15.74 3.59
CA VAL A 105 -3.57 15.83 2.57
C VAL A 105 -2.55 14.73 2.81
N TYR A 106 -2.17 14.51 4.07
CA TYR A 106 -1.31 13.41 4.45
C TYR A 106 -1.97 12.05 4.18
N GLN A 107 -3.25 11.88 4.53
CA GLN A 107 -4.00 10.65 4.25
C GLN A 107 -4.01 10.28 2.77
N LYS A 108 -4.24 11.28 1.89
CA LYS A 108 -4.21 11.07 0.43
C LYS A 108 -2.82 10.67 -0.07
N ALA A 109 -1.77 11.29 0.45
CA ALA A 109 -0.40 10.97 0.07
C ALA A 109 0.05 9.59 0.58
N GLU A 110 -0.32 9.22 1.81
CA GLU A 110 -0.06 7.90 2.39
C GLU A 110 -0.85 6.79 1.67
N ALA A 111 -2.02 7.10 1.13
CA ALA A 111 -2.89 6.18 0.40
C ALA A 111 -2.58 6.08 -1.10
N ASP A 112 -1.57 6.79 -1.61
CA ASP A 112 -1.24 6.77 -3.04
C ASP A 112 -0.72 5.39 -3.47
N LEU A 113 -1.46 4.74 -4.37
CA LEU A 113 -1.14 3.40 -4.87
C LEU A 113 0.15 3.35 -5.69
N HIS A 114 0.58 4.47 -6.29
CA HIS A 114 1.85 4.52 -7.01
C HIS A 114 3.05 4.43 -6.07
N ASN A 115 2.83 4.79 -4.80
CA ASN A 115 3.83 4.77 -3.77
C ASN A 115 3.79 3.50 -2.91
N LEU A 116 2.90 2.54 -3.24
CA LEU A 116 2.71 1.31 -2.47
C LEU A 116 3.13 0.07 -3.26
N VAL A 117 4.09 -0.66 -2.72
CA VAL A 117 4.61 -1.89 -3.32
C VAL A 117 4.65 -3.04 -2.31
N PRO A 118 4.45 -4.30 -2.74
CA PRO A 118 4.64 -5.45 -1.87
C PRO A 118 6.13 -5.68 -1.62
N SER A 119 6.56 -5.76 -0.36
CA SER A 119 7.95 -6.09 0.01
C SER A 119 8.01 -7.25 1.01
N ILE A 120 9.15 -7.94 1.07
CA ILE A 120 9.45 -8.87 2.16
C ILE A 120 9.55 -8.06 3.45
N GLY A 121 8.73 -8.37 4.45
CA GLY A 121 8.65 -7.54 5.66
C GLY A 121 9.98 -7.40 6.42
N GLU A 122 10.89 -8.36 6.28
CA GLU A 122 12.23 -8.24 6.87
C GLU A 122 13.15 -7.30 6.09
N VAL A 123 13.06 -7.27 4.75
CA VAL A 123 13.86 -6.36 3.91
C VAL A 123 13.56 -4.92 4.28
N TYR A 124 12.29 -4.61 4.53
CA TYR A 124 11.86 -3.31 5.01
C TYR A 124 12.52 -2.88 6.34
N LEU A 125 12.64 -3.79 7.31
CA LEU A 125 13.40 -3.51 8.55
C LEU A 125 14.92 -3.55 8.37
N GLY A 126 15.37 -4.32 7.37
CA GLY A 126 16.73 -4.79 7.25
C GLY A 126 17.61 -3.92 6.38
N ALA A 127 17.02 -3.10 5.49
CA ALA A 127 17.70 -2.13 4.67
C ALA A 127 18.43 -1.12 5.58
N PRO A 128 19.75 -1.28 5.79
CA PRO A 128 20.51 -0.34 6.58
C PRO A 128 20.68 0.88 5.69
N GLN A 129 19.87 1.91 5.88
CA GLN A 129 20.33 3.29 5.72
C GLN A 129 20.96 3.65 4.36
N ILE A 130 20.62 2.96 3.25
CA ILE A 130 21.10 3.35 1.91
C ILE A 130 20.19 4.45 1.32
N LEU A 131 18.92 4.50 1.75
CA LEU A 131 17.95 5.55 1.38
C LEU A 131 17.48 6.41 2.56
N GLY A 132 18.04 6.25 3.77
CA GLY A 132 17.82 7.18 4.90
C GLY A 132 16.42 7.21 5.53
N PHE A 133 15.48 6.39 5.08
CA PHE A 133 14.11 6.44 5.58
C PHE A 133 13.52 5.04 5.73
N VAL A 134 13.58 4.48 6.92
CA VAL A 134 12.76 3.31 7.26
C VAL A 134 11.54 3.83 8.00
N ASP A 135 10.36 3.62 7.42
CA ASP A 135 9.13 3.68 8.18
C ASP A 135 9.09 2.46 9.13
N THR A 136 9.88 2.48 10.22
CA THR A 136 9.82 1.45 11.26
C THR A 136 8.55 1.64 12.07
N PHE A 137 7.39 1.40 11.47
CA PHE A 137 6.13 1.41 12.18
C PHE A 137 5.57 0.00 12.16
N PRO A 138 5.27 -0.58 13.34
CA PRO A 138 4.53 -1.82 13.38
C PRO A 138 3.20 -1.56 12.68
N GLU A 139 2.95 -2.28 11.58
CA GLU A 139 1.62 -2.32 10.98
C GLU A 139 0.64 -2.65 12.10
N ARG A 140 -0.30 -1.73 12.37
CA ARG A 140 -1.40 -2.03 13.27
C ARG A 140 -2.16 -3.24 12.70
N PRO A 141 -2.51 -4.23 13.53
CA PRO A 141 -3.33 -5.36 13.11
C PRO A 141 -4.66 -4.89 12.54
#